data_AF-A0A957NJI9-F1
#
_entry.id   AF-A0A957NJI9-F1
#
_cell.length_a   1.000
_cell.length_b   1.000
_cell.length_c   1.000
_cell.angle_alpha   90.00
_cell.angle_beta   90.00
_cell.angle_gamma   90.00
#
_symmetry.space_group_name_H-M   'P 1'
#
loop_
_entity.id
_entity.type
_entity.pdbx_description
1 polymer ?
#
loop_
_entity_poly.entity_id
_entity_poly.type
_entity_poly.pdbx_seq_one_letter_code
_entity_poly.pdbx_strand_id
1 'polypeptide(L)'
;MSSAAGLLYLYWQPRAELRTLVWWMLPLGWLGVGAAIGTGLIAQAGLPPQAPYRSLLNWHISSGLTLLILYAGLLYVRWLRRHKRKPTKHNVSQPVDSADPLLDDPNARWWLTLLFLLGIGLVVASGWNGGRLVYEWGVNVRAF
;
A
#
# COMPACT_ATOMS: atom_id res chain seq x y z
N MET A 1 1.22 8.01 0.46
CA MET A 1 1.49 8.75 1.72
C MET A 1 2.14 7.89 2.79
N SER A 2 1.58 6.71 3.13
CA SER A 2 2.21 5.75 4.06
C SER A 2 3.66 5.39 3.69
N SER A 3 3.91 5.03 2.42
CA SER A 3 5.25 4.64 1.97
C SER A 3 6.29 5.77 2.05
N ALA A 4 5.88 7.01 1.75
CA ALA A 4 6.76 8.17 1.87
C ALA A 4 7.07 8.47 3.35
N ALA A 5 6.07 8.42 4.22
CA ALA A 5 6.28 8.55 5.66
C ALA A 5 7.19 7.45 6.21
N GLY A 6 7.11 6.23 5.67
CA GLY A 6 7.96 5.10 6.04
C GLY A 6 9.42 5.33 5.67
N LEU A 7 9.69 5.81 4.46
CA LEU A 7 11.05 6.18 4.05
C LEU A 7 11.62 7.33 4.89
N LEU A 8 10.81 8.36 5.16
CA LEU A 8 11.22 9.48 6.02
C LEU A 8 11.53 9.01 7.45
N TYR A 9 10.74 8.08 7.99
CA TYR A 9 11.00 7.47 9.29
C TYR A 9 12.33 6.70 9.29
N LEU A 10 12.58 5.89 8.25
CA LEU A 10 13.76 5.04 8.16
C LEU A 10 15.07 5.80 7.92
N TYR A 11 15.05 6.94 7.21
CA TYR A 11 16.28 7.61 6.75
C TYR A 11 16.51 9.02 7.28
N TRP A 12 15.48 9.70 7.80
CA TRP A 12 15.63 11.08 8.26
C TRP A 12 15.46 11.22 9.76
N GLN A 13 14.24 11.09 10.28
CA GLN A 13 13.97 11.21 11.71
C GLN A 13 12.89 10.21 12.13
N PRO A 14 13.14 9.33 13.12
CA PRO A 14 12.16 8.38 13.62
C PRO A 14 11.16 9.07 14.55
N ARG A 15 10.36 9.98 13.98
CA ARG A 15 9.33 10.73 14.69
C ARG A 15 8.07 9.88 14.91
N ALA A 16 7.44 10.02 16.06
CA ALA A 16 6.22 9.28 16.41
C ALA A 16 5.07 9.59 15.43
N GLU A 17 5.01 10.82 14.92
CA GLU A 17 4.04 11.26 13.93
C GLU A 17 4.20 10.52 12.60
N LEU A 18 5.44 10.33 12.12
CA LEU A 18 5.71 9.60 10.88
C LEU A 18 5.31 8.13 11.01
N ARG A 19 5.60 7.51 12.15
CA ARG A 19 5.13 6.15 12.44
C ARG A 19 3.61 6.07 12.45
N THR A 20 2.93 7.01 13.10
CA THR A 20 1.47 7.08 13.11
C THR A 20 0.93 7.22 11.69
N LEU A 21 1.52 8.08 10.87
CA LEU A 21 1.15 8.26 9.47
C LEU A 21 1.34 6.97 8.66
N VAL A 22 2.48 6.29 8.77
CA VAL A 22 2.71 5.00 8.10
C VAL A 22 1.57 4.05 8.42
N TRP A 23 1.26 3.91 9.71
CA TRP A 23 0.42 2.84 10.19
C TRP A 23 -1.08 3.10 10.16
N TRP A 24 -1.50 4.35 10.11
CA TRP A 24 -2.90 4.72 9.86
C TRP A 24 -3.19 4.83 8.37
N MET A 25 -2.27 5.39 7.59
CA MET A 25 -2.49 5.54 6.15
C MET A 25 -2.37 4.20 5.40
N LEU A 26 -1.59 3.24 5.89
CA LEU A 26 -1.45 1.93 5.23
C LEU A 26 -2.76 1.12 5.20
N PRO A 27 -3.49 0.90 6.32
CA PRO A 27 -4.77 0.21 6.29
C PRO A 27 -5.84 0.99 5.53
N LEU A 28 -5.86 2.32 5.64
CA LEU A 28 -6.78 3.16 4.84
C LEU A 28 -6.51 3.02 3.34
N GLY A 29 -5.25 3.07 2.94
CA GLY A 29 -4.83 2.83 1.56
C GLY A 29 -5.19 1.43 1.09
N TRP A 30 -5.01 0.41 1.93
CA TRP A 30 -5.39 -0.97 1.64
C TRP A 30 -6.89 -1.13 1.41
N LEU A 31 -7.72 -0.55 2.29
CA LEU A 31 -9.19 -0.54 2.13
C LEU A 31 -9.62 0.21 0.86
N GLY A 32 -9.01 1.36 0.60
CA GLY A 32 -9.28 2.14 -0.61
C GLY A 32 -8.95 1.38 -1.90
N VAL A 33 -7.79 0.70 -1.94
CA VAL A 33 -7.40 -0.15 -3.07
C VAL A 33 -8.34 -1.35 -3.21
N GLY A 34 -8.73 -1.98 -2.10
CA GLY A 34 -9.71 -3.07 -2.11
C GLY A 34 -11.06 -2.65 -2.67
N ALA A 35 -11.56 -1.50 -2.24
CA ALA A 35 -12.80 -0.92 -2.78
C ALA A 35 -12.67 -0.60 -4.28
N ALA A 36 -11.56 0.01 -4.71
CA ALA A 36 -11.30 0.32 -6.10
C ALA A 36 -11.29 -0.94 -6.99
N ILE A 37 -10.63 -2.02 -6.55
CA ILE A 37 -10.64 -3.31 -7.24
C ILE A 37 -12.06 -3.86 -7.32
N GLY A 38 -12.80 -3.86 -6.21
CA GLY A 38 -14.20 -4.33 -6.18
C GLY A 38 -15.07 -3.57 -7.18
N THR A 39 -15.00 -2.24 -7.19
CA THR A 39 -15.75 -1.42 -8.16
C THR A 39 -15.29 -1.64 -9.60
N GLY A 40 -14.00 -1.84 -9.83
CA GLY A 40 -13.44 -2.10 -11.16
C GLY A 40 -13.88 -3.43 -11.74
N LEU A 41 -13.95 -4.49 -10.92
CA LEU A 41 -14.43 -5.81 -11.33
C LEU A 41 -15.90 -5.78 -11.72
N ILE A 42 -16.73 -5.03 -10.98
CA ILE A 42 -18.15 -4.82 -11.32
C ILE A 42 -18.27 -4.09 -12.67
N ALA A 43 -17.50 -3.02 -12.87
CA ALA A 43 -17.51 -2.26 -14.12
C ALA A 43 -17.01 -3.10 -15.33
N GLN A 44 -16.06 -4.01 -15.11
CA GLN A 44 -15.50 -4.85 -16.16
C GLN A 44 -16.54 -5.83 -16.77
N ALA A 45 -17.59 -6.19 -16.04
CA ALA A 45 -18.66 -7.05 -16.54
C ALA A 45 -19.44 -6.43 -17.71
N GLY A 46 -19.40 -5.09 -17.86
CA GLY A 46 -20.03 -4.36 -18.96
C GLY A 46 -19.11 -4.11 -20.17
N LEU A 47 -17.84 -4.53 -20.13
CA LEU A 47 -16.89 -4.23 -21.20
C LEU A 47 -16.89 -5.30 -22.32
N PRO A 48 -16.71 -4.90 -23.59
CA PRO A 48 -16.59 -5.85 -24.69
C PRO A 48 -15.35 -6.75 -24.53
N PRO A 49 -15.44 -8.05 -24.89
CA PRO A 49 -14.39 -9.04 -24.62
C PRO A 49 -13.06 -8.78 -25.36
N GLN A 50 -13.06 -7.93 -26.40
CA GLN A 50 -11.87 -7.56 -27.16
C GLN A 50 -11.73 -6.04 -27.31
N ALA A 51 -11.40 -5.35 -26.22
CA ALA A 51 -11.07 -3.94 -26.25
C ALA A 51 -9.59 -3.71 -26.66
N PRO A 52 -9.28 -2.67 -27.48
CA PRO A 52 -7.91 -2.34 -27.86
C PRO A 52 -7.02 -1.93 -26.67
N TYR A 53 -7.63 -1.46 -25.57
CA TYR A 53 -6.94 -1.08 -24.33
C TYR A 53 -6.77 -2.24 -23.32
N ARG A 54 -7.07 -3.49 -23.70
CA ARG A 54 -7.02 -4.66 -22.79
C ARG A 54 -5.66 -4.85 -22.12
N SER A 55 -4.56 -4.59 -22.83
CA SER A 55 -3.20 -4.67 -22.24
C SER A 55 -3.01 -3.64 -21.11
N LEU A 56 -3.43 -2.39 -21.36
CA LEU A 56 -3.36 -1.31 -20.38
C LEU A 56 -4.26 -1.59 -19.17
N LEU A 57 -5.47 -2.12 -19.42
CA LEU A 57 -6.43 -2.52 -18.39
C LEU A 57 -5.88 -3.65 -17.51
N ASN A 58 -5.34 -4.71 -18.13
CA ASN A 58 -4.73 -5.83 -17.39
C ASN A 58 -3.58 -5.34 -16.51
N TRP A 59 -2.70 -4.49 -17.05
CA TRP A 59 -1.60 -3.93 -16.27
C TRP A 59 -2.12 -3.10 -15.09
N HIS A 60 -3.16 -2.29 -15.30
CA HIS A 60 -3.78 -1.49 -14.24
C HIS A 60 -4.33 -2.40 -13.13
N ILE A 61 -5.08 -3.44 -13.49
CA ILE A 61 -5.61 -4.45 -12.53
C ILE A 61 -4.47 -5.16 -11.79
N SER A 62 -3.46 -5.64 -12.51
CA SER A 62 -2.30 -6.33 -11.91
C SER A 62 -1.52 -5.44 -10.95
N SER A 63 -1.34 -4.16 -11.27
CA SER A 63 -0.69 -3.19 -10.39
C SER A 63 -1.48 -2.95 -9.11
N GLY A 64 -2.82 -2.83 -9.21
CA GLY A 64 -3.72 -2.69 -8.08
C GLY A 64 -3.72 -3.93 -7.18
N LEU A 65 -3.79 -5.12 -7.76
CA LEU A 65 -3.74 -6.39 -7.02
C LEU A 65 -2.39 -6.57 -6.32
N THR A 66 -1.30 -6.23 -7.00
CA THR A 66 0.05 -6.28 -6.41
C THR A 66 0.14 -5.32 -5.22
N LEU A 67 -0.39 -4.10 -5.35
CA LEU A 67 -0.42 -3.13 -4.25
C LEU A 67 -1.25 -3.64 -3.06
N LEU A 68 -2.40 -4.28 -3.33
CA LEU A 68 -3.25 -4.89 -2.31
C LEU A 68 -2.48 -5.97 -1.52
N ILE A 69 -1.78 -6.86 -2.22
CA ILE A 69 -1.00 -7.95 -1.60
C ILE A 69 0.19 -7.39 -0.80
N LEU A 70 0.91 -6.42 -1.35
CA LEU A 70 2.05 -5.79 -0.67
C LEU A 70 1.64 -5.12 0.64
N TYR A 71 0.55 -4.36 0.63
CA TYR A 71 0.04 -3.69 1.83
C TYR A 71 -0.54 -4.69 2.83
N ALA A 72 -1.26 -5.71 2.37
CA ALA A 72 -1.72 -6.80 3.23
C ALA A 72 -0.54 -7.52 3.91
N GLY A 73 0.51 -7.84 3.14
CA GLY A 73 1.72 -8.48 3.65
C GLY A 73 2.43 -7.64 4.71
N LEU A 74 2.57 -6.33 4.49
CA LEU A 74 3.14 -5.41 5.49
C LEU A 74 2.31 -5.35 6.77
N LEU A 75 0.98 -5.26 6.66
CA LEU A 75 0.07 -5.27 7.80
C LEU A 75 0.15 -6.60 8.56
N TYR A 76 0.20 -7.71 7.83
CA TYR A 76 0.30 -9.06 8.39
C TYR A 76 1.62 -9.28 9.13
N VAL A 77 2.77 -8.90 8.54
CA VAL A 77 4.08 -9.05 9.18
C VAL A 77 4.17 -8.20 10.44
N ARG A 78 3.64 -6.97 10.42
CA ARG A 78 3.56 -6.11 11.60
C ARG A 78 2.71 -6.76 12.70
N TRP A 79 1.53 -7.26 12.34
CA TRP A 79 0.63 -7.96 13.26
C TRP A 79 1.34 -9.17 13.90
N LEU A 80 1.95 -10.02 13.09
CA LEU A 80 2.68 -11.20 13.55
C LEU A 80 3.81 -10.85 14.53
N ARG A 81 4.60 -9.81 14.22
CA ARG A 81 5.70 -9.34 15.08
C ARG A 81 5.21 -8.72 16.39
N ARG A 82 4.07 -8.02 16.38
CA ARG A 82 3.43 -7.51 17.60
C ARG A 82 2.98 -8.66 18.51
N HIS A 83 2.37 -9.71 17.96
CA HIS A 83 1.91 -10.85 18.74
C HIS A 83 3.03 -11.76 19.26
N LYS A 84 4.16 -11.87 18.54
CA LYS A 84 5.33 -12.64 18.98
C LYS A 84 6.17 -11.95 20.07
N ARG A 85 5.90 -10.68 20.37
CA ARG A 85 6.63 -9.93 21.38
C ARG A 85 6.21 -10.44 22.76
N LYS A 86 7.06 -11.26 23.39
CA LYS A 86 6.89 -11.63 24.81
C LYS A 86 6.90 -10.32 25.62
N PRO A 87 6.00 -10.12 26.60
CA PRO A 87 6.07 -8.97 27.48
C PRO A 87 7.40 -9.05 28.24
N THR A 88 8.38 -8.25 27.80
CA THR A 88 9.63 -8.12 28.52
C THR A 88 9.28 -7.45 29.85
N LYS A 89 9.41 -8.21 30.95
CA LYS A 89 9.38 -7.66 32.31
C LYS A 89 10.61 -6.77 32.49
N HIS A 90 10.61 -5.55 31.97
CA HIS A 90 11.61 -4.55 32.34
C HIS A 90 11.03 -3.13 32.32
N ASN A 91 11.12 -2.53 33.51
CA ASN A 91 11.08 -1.12 33.87
C ASN A 91 9.83 -0.31 33.51
N VAL A 92 9.09 0.02 34.57
CA VAL A 92 7.90 0.87 34.71
C VAL A 92 8.13 2.34 34.25
N SER A 93 9.21 2.64 33.52
CA SER A 93 9.64 4.02 33.24
C SER A 93 9.80 4.35 31.75
N GLN A 94 9.58 3.40 30.82
CA GLN A 94 9.52 3.73 29.40
C GLN A 94 8.08 3.63 28.87
N PRO A 95 7.59 4.64 28.13
CA PRO A 95 6.28 4.55 27.50
C PRO A 95 6.27 3.34 26.55
N VAL A 96 5.40 2.38 26.85
CA VAL A 96 5.21 1.11 26.15
C VAL A 96 4.93 1.32 24.64
N ASP A 97 4.54 2.52 24.23
CA ASP A 97 4.21 2.90 22.86
C ASP A 97 5.39 3.42 22.01
N SER A 98 6.62 3.45 22.52
CA SER A 98 7.73 4.16 21.87
C SER A 98 8.43 3.39 20.75
N ALA A 99 8.37 2.05 20.72
CA ALA A 99 9.17 1.24 19.80
C ALA A 99 8.29 0.34 18.90
N ASP A 100 8.35 0.55 17.58
CA ASP A 100 7.72 -0.32 16.60
C ASP A 100 8.66 -1.47 16.20
N PRO A 101 8.30 -2.73 16.48
CA PRO A 101 9.19 -3.88 16.30
C PRO A 101 9.52 -4.20 14.83
N LEU A 102 8.87 -3.54 13.87
CA LEU A 102 9.14 -3.73 12.46
C LEU A 102 9.92 -2.55 11.87
N LEU A 103 9.51 -1.30 12.14
CA LEU A 103 10.22 -0.12 11.63
C LEU A 103 11.58 0.11 12.31
N ASP A 104 11.73 -0.33 13.57
CA ASP A 104 12.97 -0.15 14.33
C ASP A 104 13.94 -1.33 14.18
N ASP A 105 13.59 -2.38 13.42
CA ASP A 105 14.46 -3.53 13.17
C ASP A 105 15.47 -3.21 12.04
N PRO A 106 16.79 -3.16 12.33
CA PRO A 106 17.80 -2.85 11.31
C PRO A 106 17.87 -3.91 10.20
N ASN A 107 17.56 -5.17 10.50
CA ASN A 107 17.50 -6.23 9.49
C ASN A 107 16.29 -6.07 8.58
N ALA A 108 15.24 -5.37 9.06
CA ALA A 108 14.04 -5.12 8.28
C ALA A 108 14.15 -3.90 7.35
N ARG A 109 15.04 -2.98 7.67
CA ARG A 109 15.18 -1.68 6.99
C ARG A 109 15.33 -1.79 5.48
N TRP A 110 16.16 -2.70 4.98
CA TRP A 110 16.44 -2.78 3.54
C TRP A 110 15.22 -3.27 2.75
N TRP A 111 14.55 -4.33 3.18
CA TRP A 111 13.40 -4.87 2.46
C TRP A 111 12.17 -3.98 2.63
N LEU A 112 12.01 -3.33 3.80
CA LEU A 112 10.98 -2.30 4.00
C LEU A 112 11.18 -1.13 3.04
N THR A 113 12.43 -0.71 2.82
CA THR A 113 12.75 0.34 1.85
C THR A 113 12.34 -0.06 0.44
N LEU A 114 12.69 -1.27 0.01
CA LEU A 114 12.28 -1.79 -1.30
C LEU A 114 10.75 -1.84 -1.42
N LEU A 115 10.04 -2.30 -0.39
CA LEU A 115 8.57 -2.35 -0.40
C LEU A 115 7.95 -0.95 -0.46
N PHE A 116 8.49 0.03 0.27
CA PHE A 116 7.98 1.41 0.21
C PHE A 116 8.23 2.05 -1.14
N LEU A 117 9.43 1.88 -1.71
CA LEU A 117 9.75 2.35 -3.06
C LEU A 117 8.86 1.68 -4.12
N LEU A 118 8.68 0.36 -4.03
CA LEU A 118 7.80 -0.39 -4.91
C LEU A 118 6.35 0.08 -4.78
N GLY A 119 5.87 0.32 -3.55
CA GLY A 119 4.54 0.86 -3.31
C GLY A 119 4.34 2.24 -3.92
N ILE A 120 5.32 3.14 -3.81
CA ILE A 120 5.29 4.46 -4.48
C ILE A 120 5.23 4.28 -5.99
N GLY A 121 6.12 3.46 -6.55
CA GLY A 121 6.17 3.17 -7.98
C GLY A 121 4.84 2.65 -8.50
N LEU A 122 4.27 1.63 -7.84
CA LEU A 122 2.97 1.04 -8.22
C LEU A 122 1.82 2.04 -8.14
N VAL A 123 1.76 2.89 -7.11
CA VAL A 123 0.70 3.91 -7.00
C VAL A 123 0.79 4.92 -8.15
N VAL A 124 1.99 5.43 -8.45
CA VAL A 124 2.20 6.39 -9.54
C VAL A 124 1.85 5.75 -10.88
N ALA A 125 2.37 4.54 -11.11
CA ALA A 125 2.21 3.83 -12.36
C ALA A 125 0.73 3.44 -12.58
N SER A 126 0.05 2.92 -11.55
CA SER A 126 -1.38 2.59 -11.58
C SER A 126 -2.25 3.83 -11.82
N GLY A 127 -1.96 4.94 -11.13
CA GLY A 127 -2.67 6.21 -11.30
C GLY A 127 -2.53 6.79 -12.71
N TRP A 128 -1.32 6.74 -13.27
CA TRP A 128 -1.06 7.16 -14.66
C TRP A 128 -1.89 6.33 -15.65
N ASN A 129 -1.85 5.00 -15.53
CA ASN A 129 -2.59 4.13 -16.45
C ASN A 129 -4.11 4.22 -16.26
N GLY A 130 -4.58 4.42 -15.03
CA GLY A 130 -5.99 4.73 -14.75
C GLY A 130 -6.43 6.03 -15.43
N GLY A 131 -5.61 7.09 -15.34
CA GLY A 131 -5.84 8.35 -16.04
C GLY A 131 -5.95 8.16 -17.55
N ARG A 132 -5.03 7.41 -18.16
CA ARG A 132 -5.09 7.11 -19.61
C ARG A 132 -6.35 6.34 -19.99
N LEU A 133 -6.77 5.34 -19.20
CA LEU A 133 -8.01 4.59 -19.44
C LEU A 133 -9.25 5.51 -19.46
N VAL A 134 -9.29 6.52 -18.58
CA VAL A 134 -10.42 7.46 -18.51
C VAL A 134 -10.34 8.53 -19.60
N TYR A 135 -9.20 9.22 -19.72
CA TYR A 135 -9.08 10.40 -20.57
C TYR A 135 -8.83 10.09 -22.05
N GLU A 136 -8.07 9.03 -22.37
CA GLU A 136 -7.80 8.64 -23.75
C GLU A 136 -8.88 7.70 -24.28
N TRP A 137 -9.32 6.74 -23.46
CA TRP A 137 -10.19 5.65 -23.91
C TRP A 137 -11.65 5.78 -23.48
N GLY A 138 -11.98 6.76 -22.62
CA GLY A 138 -13.36 7.00 -22.19
C GLY A 138 -13.99 5.83 -21.44
N VAL A 139 -13.17 4.93 -20.87
CA VAL A 139 -13.65 3.78 -20.11
C VAL A 139 -14.53 4.27 -18.96
N ASN A 140 -15.77 3.77 -18.89
CA ASN A 140 -16.79 4.17 -17.91
C ASN A 140 -17.37 5.59 -18.06
N VAL A 141 -17.03 6.35 -19.10
CA VAL A 141 -17.54 7.72 -19.34
C VAL A 141 -18.42 7.80 -20.60
N ARG A 142 -18.10 7.01 -21.63
CA ARG A 142 -18.92 6.92 -22.84
C ARG A 142 -19.76 5.66 -22.77
N ALA A 143 -21.07 5.81 -22.55
CA ALA A 143 -22.02 4.75 -22.84
C ALA A 143 -21.97 4.49 -24.35
N PHE A 144 -21.62 3.27 -24.75
CA PHE A 144 -21.85 2.79 -26.10
C PHE A 144 -23.28 2.23 -26.19
#